data_AF-A0A8J3FQC8-F1
#
_entry.id   AF-A0A8J3FQC8-F1
#
_cell.length_a   1.000
_cell.length_b   1.000
_cell.length_c   1.000
_cell.angle_alpha   90.00
_cell.angle_beta   90.00
_cell.angle_gamma   90.00
#
_symmetry.space_group_name_H-M   'P 1'
#
loop_
_entity.id
_entity.type
_entity.pdbx_description
1 polymer ?
#
loop_
_entity_poly.entity_id
_entity_poly.type
_entity_poly.pdbx_seq_one_letter_code
_entity_poly.pdbx_strand_id
1 'polypeptide(L)'
;MANVWLPGWVASSWSAIYVVVLLLHAGHLLAMRGRARIWHGSHVVMALGMLDMSWPGRHMLVRPGAGAVVFGLAAAVALAAAVADRNRRGSGGVVWFIAGLDLAVMAYMYALPASAAVTVVCAAWLVAEATGWAAGRLDGTSSRACEPDPGRRPAASAGATTATMAHRRTDALLLRVSMAAMCLGMAYMLLAMQFGMAAMSGMRMRGA
;
A
#
# COMPACT_ATOMS: atom_id res chain seq x y z
N MET A 1 -21.61 -13.63 -12.81
CA MET A 1 -21.42 -12.85 -14.06
C MET A 1 -20.19 -11.98 -13.87
N ALA A 2 -19.38 -11.75 -14.90
CA ALA A 2 -18.08 -11.09 -14.77
C ALA A 2 -18.25 -9.58 -14.51
N ASN A 3 -17.52 -9.02 -13.55
CA ASN A 3 -17.38 -7.57 -13.41
C ASN A 3 -16.65 -7.07 -14.66
N VAL A 4 -17.28 -6.20 -15.46
CA VAL A 4 -16.67 -5.65 -16.69
C VAL A 4 -15.36 -4.91 -16.37
N TRP A 5 -15.27 -4.33 -15.17
CA TRP A 5 -14.08 -3.64 -14.68
C TRP A 5 -13.02 -4.58 -14.14
N LEU A 6 -13.32 -5.86 -13.89
CA LEU A 6 -12.35 -6.82 -13.36
C LEU A 6 -12.54 -8.19 -14.05
N PRO A 7 -12.26 -8.29 -15.35
CA PRO A 7 -12.25 -9.58 -16.02
C PRO A 7 -11.17 -10.48 -15.39
N GLY A 8 -11.37 -11.80 -15.45
CA GLY A 8 -10.52 -12.76 -14.72
C GLY A 8 -9.03 -12.66 -15.05
N TRP A 9 -8.68 -12.24 -16.27
CA TRP A 9 -7.29 -12.02 -16.66
C TRP A 9 -6.68 -10.80 -15.93
N VAL A 10 -7.42 -9.69 -15.78
CA VAL A 10 -6.94 -8.51 -15.03
C VAL A 10 -6.77 -8.86 -13.55
N ALA A 11 -7.75 -9.57 -12.97
CA ALA A 11 -7.65 -10.06 -11.60
C ALA A 11 -6.38 -10.89 -11.40
N SER A 12 -6.13 -11.84 -12.30
CA SER A 12 -4.94 -12.71 -12.26
C SER A 12 -3.63 -11.93 -12.41
N SER A 13 -3.58 -10.93 -13.30
CA SER A 13 -2.41 -10.07 -13.47
C SER A 13 -2.11 -9.26 -12.21
N TRP A 14 -3.13 -8.65 -11.60
CA TRP A 14 -2.94 -7.92 -10.35
C TRP A 14 -2.52 -8.84 -9.21
N SER A 15 -3.13 -10.03 -9.08
CA SER A 15 -2.68 -11.01 -8.08
C SER A 15 -1.21 -11.39 -8.26
N ALA A 16 -0.76 -11.63 -9.49
CA ALA A 16 0.65 -11.92 -9.76
C ALA A 16 1.56 -10.75 -9.34
N ILE A 17 1.19 -9.51 -9.66
CA ILE A 17 1.92 -8.30 -9.23
C ILE A 17 1.98 -8.22 -7.71
N TYR A 18 0.87 -8.43 -7.00
CA TYR A 18 0.86 -8.35 -5.54
C TYR A 18 1.64 -9.49 -4.87
N VAL A 19 1.73 -10.68 -5.48
CA VAL A 19 2.64 -11.74 -5.00
C VAL A 19 4.09 -11.26 -5.05
N VAL A 20 4.51 -10.63 -6.16
CA VAL A 20 5.87 -10.09 -6.28
C VAL A 20 6.12 -8.98 -5.25
N VAL A 21 5.18 -8.03 -5.12
CA VAL A 21 5.26 -6.95 -4.12
C VAL A 21 5.34 -7.51 -2.70
N LEU A 22 4.51 -8.51 -2.38
CA LEU A 22 4.51 -9.21 -1.09
C LEU A 22 5.87 -9.84 -0.79
N LEU A 23 6.45 -10.57 -1.74
CA LEU A 23 7.75 -11.23 -1.58
C LEU A 23 8.87 -10.20 -1.36
N LEU A 24 8.88 -9.11 -2.13
CA LEU A 24 9.87 -8.03 -1.98
C LEU A 24 9.79 -7.40 -0.59
N HIS A 25 8.60 -7.01 -0.14
CA HIS A 25 8.43 -6.40 1.17
C HIS A 25 8.64 -7.38 2.33
N ALA A 26 8.31 -8.67 2.16
CA ALA A 26 8.62 -9.71 3.14
C ALA A 26 10.14 -9.93 3.26
N GLY A 27 10.88 -9.92 2.15
CA GLY A 27 12.34 -9.97 2.17
C GLY A 27 12.94 -8.80 2.96
N HIS A 28 12.48 -7.57 2.69
CA HIS A 28 12.88 -6.39 3.46
C HIS A 28 12.49 -6.48 4.94
N LEU A 29 11.28 -6.99 5.23
CA LEU A 29 10.80 -7.19 6.60
C LEU A 29 11.72 -8.12 7.42
N LEU A 30 12.27 -9.16 6.78
CA LEU A 30 13.18 -10.11 7.41
C LEU A 30 14.60 -9.52 7.59
N ALA A 31 15.04 -8.67 6.66
CA ALA A 31 16.37 -8.05 6.70
C ALA A 31 16.47 -6.84 7.64
N MET A 32 15.35 -6.12 7.86
CA MET A 32 15.34 -4.85 8.58
C MET A 32 14.92 -4.97 10.05
N ARG A 33 15.21 -3.94 10.85
CA ARG A 33 14.82 -3.84 12.27
C ARG A 33 14.20 -2.47 12.56
N GLY A 34 13.52 -2.35 13.70
CA GLY A 34 12.96 -1.09 14.18
C GLY A 34 11.84 -0.54 13.29
N ARG A 35 11.85 0.78 13.06
CA ARG A 35 10.79 1.53 12.35
C ARG A 35 10.60 1.07 10.90
N ALA A 36 11.70 0.84 10.17
CA ALA A 36 11.66 0.32 8.80
C ALA A 36 10.96 -1.03 8.72
N ARG A 37 11.22 -1.93 9.68
CA ARG A 37 10.54 -3.23 9.75
C ARG A 37 9.04 -3.05 9.92
N ILE A 38 8.59 -2.17 10.80
CA ILE A 38 7.16 -1.93 11.01
C ILE A 38 6.51 -1.33 9.74
N TRP A 39 7.18 -0.37 9.09
CA TRP A 39 6.72 0.23 7.85
C TRP A 39 6.61 -0.78 6.69
N HIS A 40 7.60 -1.66 6.51
CA HIS A 40 7.49 -2.76 5.56
C HIS A 40 6.40 -3.76 5.96
N GLY A 41 6.17 -3.94 7.26
CA GLY A 41 5.10 -4.78 7.80
C GLY A 41 3.72 -4.29 7.36
N SER A 42 3.45 -2.98 7.39
CA SER A 42 2.18 -2.45 6.89
C SER A 42 1.99 -2.73 5.40
N HIS A 43 3.05 -2.65 4.59
CA HIS A 43 2.99 -2.95 3.16
C HIS A 43 2.76 -4.43 2.87
N VAL A 44 3.36 -5.33 3.65
CA VAL A 44 3.06 -6.77 3.60
C VAL A 44 1.57 -7.02 3.89
N VAL A 45 1.02 -6.40 4.92
CA VAL A 45 -0.40 -6.52 5.27
C VAL A 45 -1.30 -5.97 4.17
N MET A 46 -0.96 -4.81 3.59
CA MET A 46 -1.70 -4.24 2.45
C MET A 46 -1.66 -5.14 1.22
N ALA A 47 -0.49 -5.67 0.85
CA ALA A 47 -0.35 -6.59 -0.27
C ALA A 47 -1.19 -7.87 -0.09
N LEU A 48 -1.26 -8.41 1.13
CA LEU A 48 -2.15 -9.54 1.45
C LEU A 48 -3.63 -9.17 1.29
N GLY A 49 -4.04 -8.00 1.77
CA GLY A 49 -5.40 -7.51 1.59
C GLY A 49 -5.77 -7.32 0.11
N MET A 50 -4.82 -6.83 -0.68
CA MET A 50 -4.98 -6.65 -2.13
C MET A 50 -5.00 -7.98 -2.89
N LEU A 51 -4.24 -8.99 -2.45
CA LEU A 51 -4.34 -10.35 -2.97
C LEU A 51 -5.72 -10.96 -2.70
N ASP A 52 -6.24 -10.79 -1.49
CA ASP A 52 -7.57 -11.28 -1.12
C ASP A 52 -8.67 -10.66 -2.01
N MET A 53 -8.60 -9.36 -2.24
CA MET A 53 -9.57 -8.62 -3.08
C MET A 53 -9.44 -8.91 -4.57
N SER A 54 -8.24 -9.22 -5.06
CA SER A 54 -7.99 -9.51 -6.48
C SER A 54 -8.11 -11.00 -6.82
N TRP A 55 -8.41 -11.86 -5.85
CA TRP A 55 -8.39 -13.30 -6.02
C TRP A 55 -9.38 -13.75 -7.14
N PRO A 56 -8.92 -14.49 -8.17
CA PRO A 56 -9.77 -14.91 -9.29
C PRO A 56 -10.93 -15.83 -8.88
N GLY A 57 -10.83 -16.50 -7.72
CA GLY A 57 -11.83 -17.42 -7.18
C GLY A 57 -13.18 -16.79 -6.84
N ARG A 58 -13.34 -15.46 -6.97
CA ARG A 58 -14.60 -14.72 -6.75
C ARG A 58 -15.14 -14.72 -5.31
N HIS A 59 -14.35 -15.17 -4.34
CA HIS A 59 -14.69 -15.10 -2.92
C HIS A 59 -13.50 -14.49 -2.18
N MET A 60 -13.76 -13.48 -1.36
CA MET A 60 -12.79 -12.99 -0.40
C MET A 60 -12.62 -14.03 0.70
N LEU A 61 -11.38 -14.40 0.99
CA LEU A 61 -11.00 -15.26 2.11
C LEU A 61 -11.29 -14.56 3.45
N VAL A 62 -11.09 -13.24 3.50
CA VAL A 62 -11.38 -12.44 4.69
C VAL A 62 -12.79 -11.84 4.57
N ARG A 63 -13.59 -12.02 5.63
CA ARG A 63 -14.92 -11.40 5.69
C ARG A 63 -14.80 -9.87 5.62
N PRO A 64 -15.64 -9.17 4.83
CA PRO A 64 -15.56 -7.72 4.63
C PRO A 64 -15.41 -6.90 5.92
N GLY A 65 -16.28 -7.14 6.91
CA GLY A 65 -16.22 -6.42 8.19
C GLY A 65 -14.95 -6.71 9.01
N ALA A 66 -14.41 -7.92 8.95
CA ALA A 66 -13.17 -8.26 9.65
C ALA A 66 -11.96 -7.54 9.03
N GLY A 67 -11.86 -7.54 7.70
CA GLY A 67 -10.83 -6.79 6.99
C GLY A 67 -10.91 -5.29 7.28
N ALA A 68 -12.11 -4.71 7.23
CA ALA A 68 -12.32 -3.29 7.54
C ALA A 68 -11.84 -2.92 8.95
N VAL A 69 -12.12 -3.76 9.96
CA VAL A 69 -11.64 -3.54 11.34
C VAL A 69 -10.12 -3.65 11.44
N VAL A 70 -9.52 -4.69 10.85
CA VAL A 70 -8.06 -4.91 10.91
C VAL A 70 -7.31 -3.74 10.27
N PHE A 71 -7.70 -3.35 9.05
CA PHE A 71 -7.08 -2.23 8.34
C PHE A 71 -7.38 -0.89 9.02
N GLY A 72 -8.57 -0.69 9.57
CA GLY A 72 -8.93 0.52 10.30
C GLY A 72 -8.12 0.70 11.58
N LEU A 73 -7.89 -0.38 12.35
CA LEU A 73 -7.02 -0.33 13.53
C LEU A 73 -5.56 -0.09 13.14
N ALA A 74 -5.07 -0.75 12.09
CA ALA A 74 -3.71 -0.53 11.59
C ALA A 74 -3.52 0.93 11.13
N ALA A 75 -4.50 1.51 10.44
CA ALA A 75 -4.50 2.92 10.04
C ALA A 75 -4.44 3.85 11.26
N ALA A 76 -5.27 3.60 12.28
CA ALA A 76 -5.27 4.40 13.51
C ALA A 76 -3.90 4.37 14.22
N VAL A 77 -3.27 3.20 14.30
CA VAL A 77 -1.93 3.04 14.87
C VAL A 77 -0.88 3.82 14.06
N ALA A 78 -0.91 3.72 12.72
CA ALA A 78 0.02 4.44 11.85
C ALA A 78 -0.15 5.96 11.94
N LEU A 79 -1.39 6.46 11.98
CA LEU A 79 -1.67 7.89 12.15
C LEU A 79 -1.26 8.40 13.54
N ALA A 80 -1.48 7.61 14.59
CA ALA A 80 -0.99 7.93 15.93
C ALA A 80 0.54 8.01 15.97
N ALA A 81 1.23 7.08 15.29
CA ALA A 81 2.69 7.12 15.14
C ALA A 81 3.14 8.37 14.36
N ALA A 82 2.41 8.77 13.32
CA ALA A 82 2.68 9.99 12.56
C ALA A 82 2.59 11.26 13.44
N VAL A 83 1.55 11.35 14.28
CA VAL A 83 1.36 12.47 15.22
C VAL A 83 2.46 12.46 16.29
N ALA A 84 2.78 11.29 16.85
CA ALA A 84 3.84 11.17 17.85
C ALA A 84 5.21 11.59 17.28
N ASP A 85 5.54 11.17 16.05
CA ASP A 85 6.79 11.56 15.39
C ASP A 85 6.83 13.06 15.06
N ARG A 86 5.71 13.63 14.61
CA ARG A 86 5.59 15.08 14.37
C ARG A 86 5.85 15.88 15.65
N ASN A 87 5.30 15.44 16.78
CA ASN A 87 5.49 16.09 18.08
C ASN A 87 6.94 15.98 18.58
N ARG A 88 7.66 14.93 18.19
CA ARG A 88 9.09 14.74 18.51
C ARG A 88 10.03 15.47 17.55
N ARG A 89 9.51 16.33 16.66
CA ARG A 89 10.25 17.00 15.55
C ARG A 89 10.94 16.00 14.60
N GLY A 90 10.44 14.76 14.55
CA GLY A 90 10.95 13.73 13.67
C GLY A 90 10.44 13.93 12.24
N SER A 91 11.35 13.83 11.27
CA SER A 91 11.04 13.90 9.83
C SER A 91 10.35 12.64 9.29
N GLY A 92 10.20 11.61 10.12
CA GLY A 92 9.49 10.36 9.83
C GLY A 92 7.96 10.46 9.88
N GLY A 93 7.38 11.54 10.41
CA GLY A 93 5.92 11.66 10.51
C GLY A 93 5.18 11.57 9.17
N VAL A 94 5.80 12.01 8.07
CA VAL A 94 5.20 11.98 6.72
C VAL A 94 4.99 10.55 6.23
N VAL A 95 5.96 9.66 6.44
CA VAL A 95 5.87 8.27 5.92
C VAL A 95 4.79 7.47 6.66
N TRP A 96 4.63 7.72 7.96
CA TRP A 96 3.58 7.12 8.78
C TRP A 96 2.21 7.69 8.45
N PHE A 97 2.13 8.97 8.11
CA PHE A 97 0.89 9.60 7.67
C PHE A 97 0.41 8.99 6.35
N ILE A 98 1.30 8.88 5.36
CA ILE A 98 1.00 8.24 4.07
C ILE A 98 0.54 6.79 4.28
N ALA A 99 1.33 5.97 4.99
CA ALA A 99 0.95 4.58 5.27
C ALA A 99 -0.37 4.47 6.03
N GLY A 100 -0.66 5.40 6.95
CA GLY A 100 -1.93 5.46 7.65
C GLY A 100 -3.11 5.78 6.73
N LEU A 101 -2.94 6.67 5.76
CA LEU A 101 -3.95 6.93 4.72
C LEU A 101 -4.17 5.72 3.83
N ASP A 102 -3.11 5.04 3.38
CA ASP A 102 -3.23 3.83 2.56
C ASP A 102 -4.00 2.71 3.28
N LEU A 103 -3.66 2.48 4.56
CA LEU A 103 -4.38 1.52 5.41
C LEU A 103 -5.85 1.93 5.61
N ALA A 104 -6.15 3.23 5.74
CA ALA A 104 -7.52 3.71 5.82
C ALA A 104 -8.29 3.48 4.50
N VAL A 105 -7.64 3.65 3.36
CA VAL A 105 -8.22 3.32 2.05
C VAL A 105 -8.47 1.81 1.93
N MET A 106 -7.55 0.96 2.38
CA MET A 106 -7.78 -0.49 2.46
C MET A 106 -9.00 -0.83 3.32
N ALA A 107 -9.14 -0.19 4.49
CA ALA A 107 -10.32 -0.37 5.34
C ALA A 107 -11.60 0.03 4.62
N TYR A 108 -11.57 1.16 3.90
CA TYR A 108 -12.70 1.65 3.09
C TYR A 108 -13.07 0.69 1.96
N MET A 109 -12.08 0.09 1.28
CA MET A 109 -12.32 -0.94 0.26
C MET A 109 -13.02 -2.17 0.85
N TYR A 110 -12.59 -2.64 2.02
CA TYR A 110 -13.23 -3.78 2.72
C TYR A 110 -14.64 -3.45 3.23
N ALA A 111 -14.89 -2.22 3.64
CA ALA A 111 -16.20 -1.77 4.12
C ALA A 111 -17.27 -1.67 3.02
N LEU A 112 -16.92 -1.98 1.77
CA LEU A 112 -17.67 -1.75 0.54
C LEU A 112 -17.91 -0.23 0.35
N PRO A 113 -17.28 0.40 -0.66
CA PRO A 113 -17.27 1.85 -0.75
C PRO A 113 -18.70 2.40 -0.85
N ALA A 114 -19.07 3.25 0.10
CA ALA A 114 -20.44 3.76 0.26
C ALA A 114 -20.67 5.05 -0.53
N SER A 115 -19.60 5.76 -0.91
CA SER A 115 -19.68 7.07 -1.56
C SER A 115 -18.76 7.15 -2.78
N ALA A 116 -19.34 7.44 -3.95
CA ALA A 116 -18.59 7.66 -5.17
C ALA A 116 -17.61 8.84 -5.04
N ALA A 117 -18.01 9.90 -4.33
CA ALA A 117 -17.15 11.06 -4.10
C ALA A 117 -15.90 10.71 -3.28
N VAL A 118 -16.08 9.98 -2.17
CA VAL A 118 -14.96 9.51 -1.34
C VAL A 118 -14.05 8.58 -2.13
N THR A 119 -14.64 7.68 -2.92
CA THR A 119 -13.91 6.77 -3.82
C THR A 119 -13.01 7.52 -4.80
N VAL A 120 -13.53 8.56 -5.46
CA VAL A 120 -12.76 9.38 -6.41
C VAL A 120 -11.64 10.14 -5.71
N VAL A 121 -11.89 10.72 -4.54
CA VAL A 121 -10.86 11.43 -3.76
C VAL A 121 -9.74 10.47 -3.34
N CYS A 122 -10.07 9.29 -2.82
CA CYS A 122 -9.10 8.27 -2.44
C CYS A 122 -8.31 7.75 -3.66
N ALA A 123 -8.98 7.50 -4.79
CA ALA A 123 -8.30 7.08 -6.01
C ALA A 123 -7.35 8.16 -6.54
N ALA A 124 -7.77 9.43 -6.54
CA ALA A 124 -6.92 10.55 -6.93
C ALA A 124 -5.71 10.71 -6.00
N TRP A 125 -5.90 10.55 -4.69
CA TRP A 125 -4.81 10.50 -3.72
C TRP A 125 -3.79 9.41 -4.05
N LEU A 126 -4.25 8.16 -4.25
CA LEU A 126 -3.38 7.03 -4.56
C LEU A 126 -2.63 7.19 -5.89
N VAL A 127 -3.24 7.83 -6.90
CA VAL A 127 -2.55 8.17 -8.15
C VAL A 127 -1.49 9.24 -7.92
N ALA A 128 -1.78 10.28 -7.12
CA ALA A 128 -0.79 11.29 -6.76
C ALA A 128 0.38 10.67 -5.98
N GLU A 129 0.11 9.73 -5.08
CA GLU A 129 1.15 8.99 -4.38
C GLU A 129 1.99 8.11 -5.33
N ALA A 130 1.33 7.35 -6.21
CA ALA A 130 2.03 6.52 -7.19
C ALA A 130 2.98 7.34 -8.07
N THR A 131 2.54 8.52 -8.51
CA THR A 131 3.38 9.43 -9.29
C THR A 131 4.53 10.01 -8.45
N GLY A 132 4.29 10.29 -7.16
CA GLY A 132 5.32 10.68 -6.20
C GLY A 132 6.43 9.63 -6.04
N TRP A 133 6.05 8.34 -5.90
CA TRP A 133 6.99 7.22 -5.83
C TRP A 133 7.74 7.02 -7.15
N ALA A 134 7.02 7.00 -8.28
CA ALA A 134 7.62 6.82 -9.60
C ALA A 134 8.65 7.92 -9.91
N ALA A 135 8.38 9.17 -9.49
CA ALA A 135 9.28 10.31 -9.65
C ALA A 135 10.42 10.37 -8.60
N GLY A 136 10.43 9.47 -7.61
CA GLY A 136 11.41 9.49 -6.50
C GLY A 136 11.23 10.65 -5.52
N ARG A 137 10.11 11.39 -5.58
CA ARG A 137 9.83 12.53 -4.68
C ARG A 137 9.62 12.08 -3.23
N LEU A 138 9.27 10.80 -3.05
CA LEU A 138 8.99 10.20 -1.75
C LEU A 138 10.17 9.39 -1.19
N ASP A 139 11.31 9.29 -1.88
CA ASP A 139 12.46 8.52 -1.34
C ASP A 139 13.05 9.11 -0.06
N GLY A 140 12.98 10.44 0.06
CA GLY A 140 13.44 11.14 1.25
C GLY A 140 12.64 10.73 2.49
N THR A 141 11.37 10.34 2.34
CA THR A 141 10.50 9.94 3.46
C THR A 141 10.79 8.50 3.90
N SER A 142 11.06 7.59 2.96
CA SER A 142 11.43 6.19 3.26
C SER A 142 12.83 6.07 3.86
N SER A 143 13.79 6.85 3.35
CA SER A 143 15.17 6.84 3.87
C SER A 143 15.23 7.23 5.34
N ARG A 144 14.40 8.18 5.77
CA ARG A 144 14.27 8.61 7.17
C ARG A 144 13.57 7.58 8.06
N ALA A 145 12.65 6.78 7.49
CA ALA A 145 12.06 5.65 8.21
C ALA A 145 13.09 4.55 8.53
N CYS A 146 14.14 4.47 7.70
CA CYS A 146 15.23 3.51 7.82
C CYS A 146 16.44 4.04 8.59
N GLU A 147 16.45 5.31 8.98
CA GLU A 147 17.59 5.90 9.67
C GLU A 147 17.76 5.24 11.06
N PRO A 148 18.95 4.69 11.37
CA PRO A 148 19.24 4.12 12.68
C PRO A 148 19.07 5.17 13.78
N ASP A 149 18.67 4.73 14.96
CA ASP A 149 18.55 5.57 16.15
C ASP A 149 19.81 6.44 16.34
N PRO A 150 19.71 7.79 16.42
CA PRO A 150 20.86 8.71 16.50
C PRO A 150 21.84 8.41 17.64
N GLY A 151 21.45 7.61 18.64
CA GLY A 151 22.34 7.14 19.71
C GLY A 151 23.39 6.09 19.27
N ARG A 152 23.24 5.45 18.11
CA ARG A 152 24.15 4.39 17.65
C ARG A 152 25.17 4.94 16.66
N ARG A 153 26.37 5.31 17.14
CA ARG A 153 27.49 5.70 16.27
C ARG A 153 27.73 4.61 15.22
N PRO A 154 27.64 4.92 13.91
CA PRO A 154 27.99 3.96 12.88
C PRO A 154 29.48 3.66 13.00
N ALA A 155 29.83 2.38 13.15
CA ALA A 155 31.21 1.95 12.97
C ALA A 155 31.61 2.33 11.55
N ALA A 156 32.59 3.23 11.43
CA ALA A 156 33.03 3.77 10.15
C ALA A 156 33.62 2.64 9.28
N SER A 157 32.81 2.04 8.41
CA SER A 157 33.28 1.11 7.41
C SER A 157 33.86 1.90 6.24
N ALA A 158 35.18 2.09 6.23
CA ALA A 158 35.92 2.86 5.23
C ALA A 158 35.99 2.21 3.83
N GLY A 159 35.02 1.38 3.45
CA GLY A 159 35.08 0.54 2.26
C GLY A 159 33.72 0.33 1.59
N ALA A 160 32.93 1.38 1.39
CA ALA A 160 31.75 1.28 0.54
C ALA A 160 32.19 1.06 -0.92
N THR A 161 32.22 -0.20 -1.35
CA THR A 161 32.60 -0.59 -2.71
C THR A 161 31.57 -0.12 -3.74
N THR A 162 31.97 -0.01 -5.01
CA THR A 162 31.08 0.29 -6.16
C THR A 162 29.89 -0.69 -6.24
N ALA A 163 30.11 -1.96 -5.90
CA ALA A 163 29.06 -2.97 -5.81
C ALA A 163 27.97 -2.62 -4.77
N THR A 164 28.35 -2.09 -3.60
CA THR A 164 27.39 -1.67 -2.56
C THR A 164 26.52 -0.51 -3.03
N MET A 165 27.08 0.43 -3.81
CA MET A 165 26.31 1.55 -4.37
C MET A 165 25.32 1.09 -5.45
N ALA A 166 25.75 0.18 -6.33
CA ALA A 166 24.88 -0.39 -7.36
C ALA A 166 23.69 -1.14 -6.73
N HIS A 167 23.94 -1.94 -5.69
CA HIS A 167 22.89 -2.65 -4.97
C HIS A 167 21.85 -1.70 -4.36
N ARG A 168 22.30 -0.65 -3.64
CA ARG A 168 21.41 0.36 -3.06
C ARG A 168 20.55 1.08 -4.10
N ARG A 169 21.11 1.35 -5.29
CA ARG A 169 20.37 1.99 -6.39
C ARG A 169 19.27 1.07 -6.93
N THR A 170 19.57 -0.22 -7.08
CA THR A 170 18.58 -1.23 -7.49
C THR A 170 17.48 -1.38 -6.44
N ASP A 171 17.83 -1.46 -5.15
CA ASP A 171 16.84 -1.58 -4.07
C ASP A 171 15.92 -0.36 -4.02
N ALA A 172 16.48 0.85 -4.17
CA ALA A 172 15.69 2.08 -4.23
C ALA A 172 14.73 2.09 -5.42
N LEU A 173 15.18 1.64 -6.60
CA LEU A 173 14.31 1.53 -7.78
C LEU A 173 13.19 0.50 -7.57
N LEU A 174 13.52 -0.68 -7.05
CA LEU A 174 12.55 -1.73 -6.76
C LEU A 174 11.50 -1.25 -5.76
N LEU A 175 11.92 -0.52 -4.72
CA LEU A 175 11.01 0.07 -3.75
C LEU A 175 10.06 1.09 -4.40
N ARG A 176 10.57 1.99 -5.24
CA ARG A 176 9.72 2.97 -5.95
C ARG A 176 8.68 2.29 -6.83
N VAL A 177 9.11 1.29 -7.60
CA VAL A 177 8.24 0.54 -8.52
C VAL A 177 7.20 -0.25 -7.73
N SER A 178 7.57 -0.91 -6.63
CA SER A 178 6.63 -1.69 -5.82
C SER A 178 5.58 -0.79 -5.15
N MET A 179 5.99 0.34 -4.58
CA MET A 179 5.08 1.31 -3.97
C MET A 179 4.13 1.93 -5.00
N ALA A 180 4.64 2.35 -6.16
CA ALA A 180 3.80 2.90 -7.22
C ALA A 180 2.80 1.87 -7.75
N ALA A 181 3.23 0.61 -7.97
CA ALA A 181 2.36 -0.46 -8.41
C ALA A 181 1.26 -0.77 -7.39
N MET A 182 1.59 -0.80 -6.08
CA MET A 182 0.62 -1.02 -5.02
C MET A 182 -0.44 0.09 -4.98
N CYS A 183 -0.02 1.36 -5.06
CA CYS A 183 -0.93 2.51 -5.06
C CYS A 183 -1.86 2.50 -6.28
N LEU A 184 -1.33 2.26 -7.49
CA LEU A 184 -2.13 2.15 -8.71
C LEU A 184 -3.12 0.98 -8.64
N GLY A 185 -2.66 -0.15 -8.10
CA GLY A 185 -3.49 -1.33 -7.89
C GLY A 185 -4.66 -1.07 -6.94
N MET A 186 -4.39 -0.40 -5.82
CA MET A 186 -5.43 0.05 -4.87
C MET A 186 -6.41 1.01 -5.54
N ALA A 187 -5.92 2.01 -6.28
CA ALA A 187 -6.76 2.99 -6.97
C ALA A 187 -7.69 2.31 -7.98
N TYR A 188 -7.13 1.40 -8.78
CA TYR A 188 -7.89 0.66 -9.78
C TYR A 188 -8.93 -0.27 -9.14
N MET A 189 -8.58 -1.03 -8.10
CA MET A 189 -9.54 -1.88 -7.37
C MET A 189 -10.67 -1.06 -6.77
N LEU A 190 -10.33 0.08 -6.14
CA LEU A 190 -11.31 0.94 -5.51
C LEU A 190 -12.35 1.46 -6.53
N LEU A 191 -11.90 1.92 -7.70
CA LEU A 191 -12.78 2.34 -8.79
C LEU A 191 -13.60 1.17 -9.36
N ALA A 192 -12.98 0.00 -9.56
CA ALA A 192 -13.63 -1.19 -10.09
C ALA A 192 -14.73 -1.72 -9.14
N MET A 193 -14.53 -1.62 -7.83
CA MET A 193 -15.53 -1.99 -6.82
C MET A 193 -16.71 -1.01 -6.83
N GLN A 194 -16.44 0.30 -6.80
CA GLN A 194 -17.49 1.32 -6.76
C GLN A 194 -18.35 1.32 -8.02
N PHE A 195 -17.73 1.35 -9.20
CA PHE A 195 -18.44 1.55 -10.46
C PHE A 195 -18.81 0.24 -11.16
N GLY A 196 -18.11 -0.85 -10.86
CA GLY A 196 -18.46 -2.19 -11.37
C GLY A 196 -19.71 -2.79 -10.72
N MET A 197 -19.93 -2.54 -9.41
CA MET A 197 -21.13 -3.03 -8.71
C MET A 197 -22.38 -2.21 -9.01
N ALA A 198 -22.26 -0.87 -9.09
CA ALA A 198 -23.40 0.02 -9.32
C ALA A 198 -24.12 -0.25 -10.66
N ALA A 199 -23.38 -0.59 -11.71
CA ALA A 199 -23.94 -0.92 -13.02
C ALA A 199 -24.86 -2.16 -13.00
N MET A 200 -24.66 -3.08 -12.06
CA MET A 200 -25.45 -4.31 -11.98
C MET A 200 -26.80 -4.11 -11.29
N SER A 201 -26.87 -3.26 -10.26
CA SER A 201 -28.12 -3.00 -9.53
C SER A 201 -29.17 -2.29 -10.39
N GLY A 202 -28.75 -1.39 -11.28
CA GLY A 202 -29.66 -0.67 -12.18
C GLY A 202 -30.29 -1.54 -13.27
N MET A 203 -29.61 -2.59 -13.73
CA MET A 203 -30.10 -3.47 -14.80
C MET A 203 -31.23 -4.40 -14.31
N ARG A 204 -31.20 -4.82 -13.04
CA ARG A 204 -32.26 -5.65 -12.45
C ARG A 204 -33.62 -4.95 -12.34
N MET A 205 -33.67 -3.62 -12.29
CA MET A 205 -34.93 -2.89 -12.13
C MET A 205 -35.61 -2.50 -13.44
N ARG A 206 -35.01 -2.75 -14.61
CA ARG A 206 -35.59 -2.43 -15.93
C ARG A 206 -36.19 -3.63 -16.68
N GLY A 207 -36.10 -4.82 -16.09
CA GLY A 207 -36.58 -6.08 -16.69
C GLY A 207 -37.76 -6.72 -15.95
N ALA A 208 -38.38 -5.99 -15.03
CA ALA A 208 -39.61 -6.38 -14.33
C ALA A 208 -40.71 -5.37 -14.69
#